data_AF-A0A422HJI0-F1
#
_entry.id   AF-A0A422HJI0-F1
#
_cell.length_a   1.000
_cell.length_b   1.000
_cell.length_c   1.000
_cell.angle_alpha   90.00
_cell.angle_beta   90.00
_cell.angle_gamma   90.00
#
_symmetry.space_group_name_H-M   'P 1'
#
loop_
_entity.id
_entity.type
_entity.pdbx_description
1 polymer ?
#
loop_
_entity_poly.entity_id
_entity_poly.type
_entity_poly.pdbx_seq_one_letter_code
_entity_poly.pdbx_strand_id
1 'polypeptide(L)' 'MKTDTKQTKLHVKKNDTVVVIAGNDKGKTGRVLKAYPQNCRVIVEGVNIRKRHVRPSQSHPQGAIIEREFPIHASNVKKS' A
#
# COMPACT_ATOMS: atom_id res chain seq x y z
N MET A 1 26.90 3.77 14.99
CA MET A 1 26.16 4.72 14.15
C MET A 1 24.67 4.60 14.48
N LYS A 2 24.14 5.47 15.33
CA LYS A 2 22.70 5.48 15.66
C LYS A 2 22.03 6.39 14.64
N THR A 3 21.24 5.84 13.72
CA THR A 3 20.47 6.66 12.79
C THR A 3 19.30 7.25 13.56
N ASP A 4 19.38 8.55 13.87
CA ASP A 4 18.26 9.35 14.36
C ASP A 4 17.18 9.39 13.27
N THR A 5 16.32 8.37 13.30
CA THR A 5 15.30 8.17 12.28
C THR A 5 14.10 8.98 12.74
N LYS A 6 14.04 10.25 12.32
CA LYS A 6 12.89 11.13 12.56
C LYS A 6 11.66 10.51 11.88
N GLN A 7 10.92 9.67 12.60
CA GLN A 7 9.74 8.99 12.07
C GLN A 7 8.62 10.02 11.88
N THR A 8 8.30 10.32 10.62
CA THR A 8 7.07 11.06 10.29
C THR A 8 5.87 10.26 10.78
N LYS A 9 5.10 10.83 11.70
CA LYS A 9 3.95 10.15 12.32
C LYS A 9 2.81 10.06 11.31
N LEU A 10 2.44 8.83 10.91
CA LEU A 10 1.23 8.57 10.14
C LEU A 10 0.01 8.45 11.06
N HIS A 11 -1.16 8.90 10.59
CA HIS A 11 -2.43 8.74 11.31
C HIS A 11 -3.01 7.31 11.22
N VAL A 12 -2.42 6.45 10.39
CA VAL A 12 -2.83 5.05 10.18
C VAL A 12 -1.68 4.09 10.42
N LYS A 13 -1.99 2.91 10.97
CA LYS A 13 -1.04 1.83 11.25
C LYS A 13 -1.35 0.59 10.42
N LYS A 14 -0.39 -0.34 10.37
CA LYS A 14 -0.62 -1.68 9.80
C LYS A 14 -1.79 -2.34 10.53
N ASN A 15 -2.67 -3.00 9.77
CA ASN A 15 -3.90 -3.66 10.22
C ASN A 15 -5.07 -2.74 10.59
N ASP A 16 -4.94 -1.42 10.48
CA ASP A 16 -6.12 -0.55 10.61
C ASP A 16 -7.05 -0.73 9.40
N THR A 17 -8.36 -0.63 9.65
CA THR A 17 -9.38 -0.54 8.60
C THR A 17 -9.53 0.91 8.17
N VAL A 18 -9.44 1.16 6.87
CA VAL A 18 -9.48 2.51 6.31
C VAL A 18 -10.42 2.59 5.13
N VAL A 19 -10.97 3.79 4.92
CA VAL A 19 -11.77 4.14 3.75
C VAL A 19 -10.96 5.10 2.86
N VAL A 20 -10.97 4.86 1.55
CA VAL A 20 -10.34 5.75 0.58
C VAL A 20 -11.23 6.98 0.36
N ILE A 21 -10.70 8.18 0.62
CA ILE A 21 -11.43 9.45 0.54
C ILE A 21 -11.34 10.07 -0.85
N ALA A 22 -10.24 9.82 -1.58
CA ALA A 22 -9.92 10.48 -2.84
C ALA A 22 -9.17 9.57 -3.81
N GLY A 23 -9.30 9.85 -5.11
CA GLY A 23 -8.69 9.09 -6.20
C GLY A 23 -9.66 8.10 -6.88
N ASN A 24 -9.13 7.26 -7.76
CA ASN A 24 -9.92 6.31 -8.57
C ASN A 24 -10.66 5.28 -7.73
N ASP A 25 -10.12 4.94 -6.56
CA ASP A 25 -10.66 3.95 -5.63
C ASP A 25 -11.48 4.58 -4.50
N LYS A 26 -11.96 5.83 -4.66
CA LYS A 26 -12.74 6.54 -3.65
C LYS A 26 -13.97 5.73 -3.21
N GLY A 27 -14.19 5.66 -1.89
CA GLY A 27 -15.30 4.93 -1.27
C GLY A 27 -15.00 3.47 -0.95
N LYS A 28 -13.91 2.89 -1.48
CA LYS A 28 -13.51 1.53 -1.11
C LYS A 28 -12.99 1.49 0.32
N THR A 29 -13.36 0.43 1.02
CA THR A 29 -12.87 0.09 2.36
C THR A 29 -11.88 -1.05 2.28
N GLY A 30 -10.80 -0.99 3.06
CA GLY A 30 -9.82 -2.07 3.08
C GLY A 30 -8.92 -2.01 4.30
N ARG A 31 -8.19 -3.10 4.53
CA ARG A 31 -7.20 -3.19 5.61
C ARG A 31 -5.85 -2.68 5.14
N VAL A 32 -5.13 -1.96 6.00
CA VAL A 32 -3.75 -1.54 5.73
C VAL A 32 -2.81 -2.74 5.84
N LEU A 33 -2.29 -3.21 4.70
CA LEU A 33 -1.32 -4.31 4.63
C LEU A 33 0.08 -3.88 5.08
N LYS A 34 0.49 -2.67 4.68
CA LYS A 34 1.80 -2.10 5.00
C LYS A 34 1.76 -0.58 5.00
N ALA A 35 2.47 0.02 5.95
CA ALA A 35 2.67 1.47 6.01
C ALA A 35 4.14 1.81 5.75
N TYR A 36 4.38 2.90 5.03
CA TYR A 36 5.69 3.48 4.72
C TYR A 36 5.75 4.91 5.26
N PRO A 37 6.06 5.10 6.56
CA PRO A 37 6.05 6.42 7.21
C PRO A 37 7.00 7.43 6.56
N GLN A 38 8.18 6.97 6.12
CA GLN A 38 9.17 7.81 5.46
C GLN A 38 8.66 8.43 4.15
N ASN A 39 7.78 7.72 3.44
CA ASN A 39 7.28 8.12 2.13
C ASN A 39 5.83 8.62 2.17
N CYS A 40 5.24 8.77 3.37
CA CYS A 40 3.84 9.12 3.57
C CYS A 40 2.85 8.24 2.79
N ARG A 41 3.13 6.94 2.67
CA ARG A 41 2.37 6.00 1.82
C ARG A 41 1.90 4.77 2.58
N VAL A 42 0.79 4.21 2.13
CA VAL A 42 0.20 2.97 2.68
C VAL A 42 -0.29 2.06 1.57
N ILE A 43 -0.16 0.75 1.76
CA ILE A 43 -0.78 -0.27 0.90
C ILE A 43 -2.05 -0.71 1.59
N VAL A 44 -3.17 -0.59 0.87
CA VAL A 44 -4.50 -1.00 1.33
C VAL A 44 -4.96 -2.15 0.44
N GLU A 45 -5.53 -3.17 1.06
CA GLU A 45 -6.10 -4.34 0.37
C GLU A 45 -7.19 -3.92 -0.62
N GLY A 46 -7.15 -4.47 -1.84
CA GLY A 46 -8.16 -4.21 -2.87
C GLY A 46 -8.13 -2.82 -3.52
N VAL A 47 -7.10 -2.00 -3.22
CA VAL A 47 -6.98 -0.61 -3.68
C VAL A 47 -5.72 -0.43 -4.54
N ASN A 48 -5.83 0.39 -5.59
CA ASN A 48 -4.72 0.70 -6.51
C ASN A 48 -4.03 -0.57 -7.06
N ILE A 49 -4.85 -1.54 -7.48
CA ILE A 49 -4.39 -2.79 -8.08
C ILE A 49 -3.81 -2.49 -9.46
N ARG A 50 -2.62 -3.01 -9.74
CA ARG A 50 -1.98 -2.88 -11.06
C ARG A 50 -1.40 -4.23 -11.49
N LYS A 51 -1.38 -4.42 -12.81
CA LYS A 51 -0.74 -5.57 -13.45
C LYS A 51 0.78 -5.37 -13.45
N ARG A 52 1.50 -6.31 -12.86
CA ARG A 52 2.97 -6.34 -12.83
C ARG A 52 3.45 -7.55 -13.62
N HIS A 53 4.26 -7.29 -14.64
CA HIS A 53 4.95 -8.32 -15.40
C HIS A 53 6.15 -8.82 -14.59
N VAL A 54 6.14 -10.09 -14.23
CA VAL A 54 7.20 -10.75 -13.46
C VAL A 54 8.00 -11.62 -14.42
N ARG A 55 9.32 -11.38 -14.43
CA ARG A 55 10.26 -12.20 -15.19
C ARG A 55 10.22 -13.65 -14.67
N PRO A 56 10.50 -14.64 -15.52
CA PRO A 56 10.67 -16.02 -15.12
C PRO A 56 11.55 -16.17 -13.88
N SER A 57 11.08 -16.93 -12.89
CA SER A 57 11.80 -17.23 -11.65
C SER A 57 11.48 -18.66 -11.19
N GLN A 58 12.17 -19.17 -10.17
CA GLN A 58 11.93 -20.52 -9.68
C GLN A 58 10.48 -20.75 -9.20
N SER A 59 9.83 -19.71 -8.69
CA SER A 59 8.41 -19.76 -8.31
C SER A 59 7.46 -19.55 -9.49
N HIS A 60 7.93 -18.94 -10.58
CA HIS A 60 7.15 -18.66 -11.79
C HIS A 60 7.99 -18.94 -13.05
N PRO A 61 8.20 -20.22 -13.42
CA PRO A 61 9.13 -20.60 -14.49
C PRO A 61 8.73 -20.08 -15.87
N GLN A 62 7.44 -19.92 -16.16
CA GLN A 62 6.97 -19.29 -17.41
C GLN A 62 6.87 -17.75 -17.35
N GLY A 63 7.21 -17.12 -16.23
CA GLY A 63 6.84 -15.73 -15.95
C GLY A 63 5.33 -15.57 -15.70
N ALA A 64 4.90 -14.42 -15.22
CA ALA A 64 3.47 -14.19 -14.95
C ALA A 64 3.10 -12.70 -14.99
N ILE A 65 1.86 -12.43 -15.39
CA ILE A 65 1.22 -11.13 -15.15
C ILE A 65 0.46 -11.27 -13.83
N ILE A 66 1.02 -10.70 -12.76
CA ILE A 66 0.38 -10.72 -11.44
C ILE A 66 -0.36 -9.42 -11.18
N GLU A 67 -1.49 -9.51 -10.53
CA GLU A 67 -2.18 -8.35 -9.98
C GLU A 67 -1.68 -8.12 -8.55
N ARG A 68 -1.29 -6.87 -8.25
CA ARG A 68 -0.79 -6.50 -6.93
C ARG A 68 -1.25 -5.12 -6.56
N GLU A 69 -1.49 -4.91 -5.27
CA GLU A 69 -1.82 -3.62 -4.70
C GLU A 69 -0.59 -2.72 -4.63
N PHE A 70 -0.78 -1.46 -5.01
CA PHE A 70 0.27 -0.45 -4.96
C PHE A 70 -0.02 0.60 -3.87
N PRO A 71 1.04 1.21 -3.33
CA PRO A 71 0.87 2.20 -2.28
C PRO A 71 0.09 3.43 -2.76
N ILE A 72 -0.78 3.93 -1.89
CA ILE A 72 -1.48 5.21 -2.01
C ILE A 72 -0.98 6.18 -0.95
N HIS A 73 -1.17 7.48 -1.16
CA HIS A 73 -0.76 8.49 -0.20
C HIS A 73 -1.64 8.44 1.06
N ALA A 74 -1.03 8.61 2.24
CA ALA A 74 -1.74 8.50 3.51
C ALA A 74 -2.88 9.52 3.65
N SER A 75 -2.76 10.71 3.05
CA SER A 75 -3.84 11.72 3.05
C SER A 75 -5.12 11.26 2.36
N ASN A 76 -5.04 10.28 1.47
CA ASN A 76 -6.19 9.80 0.69
C ASN A 76 -6.95 8.69 1.42
N VAL A 77 -6.56 8.35 2.65
CA VAL A 77 -7.24 7.37 3.49
C VAL A 77 -7.69 7.99 4.81
N LYS A 78 -8.91 7.64 5.22
CA LYS A 78 -9.45 7.94 6.54
C LYS A 78 -9.51 6.65 7.34
N LYS A 79 -9.14 6.69 8.61
CA LYS A 79 -9.48 5.60 9.53
C LYS A 79 -11.01 5.53 9.65
N SER A 80 -11.56 4.34 9.45
CA SER A 80 -12.99 4.11 9.61
C SER A 80 -13.37 4.02 11.09
#